data_AF-A0A7S3Q8R9-F1
#
_entry.id   AF-A0A7S3Q8R9-F1
#
_cell.length_a   1.000
_cell.length_b   1.000
_cell.length_c   1.000
_cell.angle_alpha   90.00
_cell.angle_beta   90.00
_cell.angle_gamma   90.00
#
_symmetry.space_group_name_H-M   'P 1'
#
loop_
_entity.id
_entity.type
_entity.pdbx_description
1 polymer ?
#
loop_
_entity_poly.entity_id
_entity_poly.type
_entity_poly.pdbx_seq_one_letter_code
_entity_poly.pdbx_strand_id
1 'polypeptide(L)'
;MLKSFTAICVCSLLPTVRCFQINSNGIQGTLPNPVAASRAFRLFRSNSRISSAAFSSHLRLSKDDSEMFENIGKGNEGQGKMMDELALRSKKVQLEEAEAIRFQKRLKSKPWKIPYEDARKWVQANLGPATKEEFFDLVENGNLRTPYIPKEPEKYYSEKGTWISWEHFLVRTPPKSKN
;
A
#
# COMPACT_ATOMS: atom_id res chain seq x y z
N MET A 1 -52.56 -10.11 -10.30
CA MET A 1 -51.62 -9.06 -10.75
C MET A 1 -50.21 -9.58 -10.59
N LEU A 2 -49.60 -10.11 -11.65
CA LEU A 2 -48.24 -10.66 -11.63
C LEU A 2 -47.24 -9.52 -11.87
N LYS A 3 -46.38 -9.27 -10.87
CA LYS A 3 -45.29 -8.29 -10.99
C LYS A 3 -44.07 -8.99 -11.61
N SER A 4 -43.83 -8.71 -12.88
CA SER A 4 -42.63 -9.14 -13.61
C SER A 4 -41.41 -8.40 -13.05
N PHE A 5 -40.43 -9.14 -12.53
CA PHE A 5 -39.13 -8.59 -12.12
C PHE A 5 -38.13 -8.74 -13.26
N THR A 6 -37.70 -7.62 -13.83
CA THR A 6 -36.62 -7.56 -14.82
C THR A 6 -35.31 -7.35 -14.09
N ALA A 7 -34.47 -8.38 -14.01
CA ALA A 7 -33.12 -8.27 -13.47
C ALA A 7 -32.15 -7.85 -14.58
N ILE A 8 -31.63 -6.63 -14.51
CA ILE A 8 -30.57 -6.13 -15.39
C ILE A 8 -29.24 -6.51 -14.74
N CYS A 9 -28.53 -7.48 -15.32
CA CYS A 9 -27.19 -7.88 -14.89
C CYS A 9 -26.15 -7.06 -15.65
N VAL A 10 -25.52 -6.09 -14.98
CA VAL A 10 -24.41 -5.32 -15.55
C VAL A 10 -23.11 -6.05 -15.24
N CYS A 11 -22.58 -6.78 -16.22
CA CYS A 11 -21.26 -7.41 -16.15
C CYS A 11 -20.16 -6.34 -16.33
N SER A 12 -19.70 -5.74 -15.24
CA SER A 12 -18.48 -4.93 -15.22
C SER A 12 -17.26 -5.82 -14.92
N LEU A 13 -16.32 -5.90 -15.86
CA LEU A 13 -15.01 -6.56 -15.74
C LEU A 13 -14.11 -5.85 -14.72
N LEU A 14 -14.23 -6.19 -13.44
CA LEU A 14 -13.20 -5.93 -12.44
C LEU A 14 -12.92 -7.21 -11.64
N PRO A 15 -11.66 -7.67 -11.55
CA PRO A 15 -11.31 -8.85 -10.76
C PRO A 15 -11.12 -8.42 -9.31
N THR A 16 -12.19 -8.35 -8.53
CA THR A 16 -12.19 -8.48 -7.06
C THR A 16 -13.63 -8.44 -6.54
N VAL A 17 -14.43 -9.44 -6.93
CA VAL A 17 -15.74 -9.67 -6.32
C VAL A 17 -15.53 -10.47 -5.04
N ARG A 18 -15.50 -9.79 -3.89
CA ARG A 18 -15.86 -10.44 -2.62
C ARG A 18 -17.37 -10.67 -2.66
N CYS A 19 -17.78 -11.91 -2.87
CA CYS A 19 -19.16 -12.32 -2.66
C CYS A 19 -19.49 -12.15 -1.17
N PHE A 20 -20.30 -11.14 -0.83
CA PHE A 20 -20.95 -11.05 0.46
C PHE A 20 -22.28 -11.79 0.35
N GLN A 21 -22.35 -12.97 0.97
CA GLN A 21 -23.57 -13.76 1.06
C GLN A 21 -24.37 -13.21 2.26
N ILE A 22 -25.41 -12.42 1.99
CA ILE A 22 -26.33 -11.99 3.04
C ILE A 22 -27.35 -13.12 3.19
N ASN A 23 -27.15 -13.96 4.20
CA ASN A 23 -28.10 -14.99 4.59
C ASN A 23 -29.04 -14.39 5.64
N SER A 24 -30.35 -14.34 5.36
CA SER A 24 -31.37 -13.69 6.19
C SER A 24 -31.89 -14.53 7.36
N ASN A 25 -31.21 -15.63 7.69
CA ASN A 25 -31.61 -16.50 8.80
C ASN A 25 -30.62 -16.35 9.95
N GLY A 26 -31.10 -15.76 11.04
CA GLY A 26 -30.34 -15.54 12.26
C GLY A 26 -29.70 -16.82 12.78
N ILE A 27 -28.38 -16.80 12.87
CA ILE A 27 -27.58 -17.77 13.63
C ILE A 27 -26.58 -16.94 14.44
N GLN A 28 -26.75 -16.95 15.76
CA GLN A 28 -25.75 -16.48 16.70
C GLN A 28 -24.54 -17.41 16.64
N GLY A 29 -23.57 -17.07 15.80
CA GLY A 29 -22.24 -17.68 15.81
C GLY A 29 -21.29 -16.81 16.61
N THR A 30 -20.86 -17.28 17.77
CA THR A 30 -19.73 -16.70 18.50
C THR A 30 -18.48 -16.83 17.62
N LEU A 31 -17.93 -15.68 17.20
CA LEU A 31 -16.71 -15.64 16.42
C LEU A 31 -15.53 -16.14 17.27
N PRO A 32 -14.72 -17.10 16.77
CA PRO A 32 -13.48 -17.46 17.45
C PRO A 32 -12.49 -16.28 17.43
N ASN A 33 -11.91 -16.05 18.60
CA ASN A 33 -11.00 -14.96 18.94
C ASN A 33 -9.76 -14.93 18.01
N PRO A 34 -9.48 -13.84 17.27
CA PRO A 34 -8.42 -13.80 16.24
C PRO A 34 -6.98 -13.74 16.77
N VAL A 35 -6.76 -13.84 18.09
CA VAL A 35 -5.44 -13.62 18.71
C VAL A 35 -4.47 -14.82 18.56
N ALA A 36 -4.94 -15.98 18.10
CA ALA A 36 -4.10 -17.19 18.01
C ALA A 36 -3.36 -17.40 16.66
N ALA A 37 -3.59 -16.58 15.63
CA ALA A 37 -3.11 -16.87 14.27
C ALA A 37 -1.81 -16.15 13.85
N SER A 38 -0.96 -15.71 14.78
CA SER A 38 0.27 -14.94 14.47
C SER A 38 1.59 -15.67 14.73
N ARG A 39 1.60 -16.99 14.91
CA ARG A 39 2.82 -17.77 15.17
C ARG A 39 3.01 -18.96 14.21
N ALA A 40 3.06 -18.72 12.90
CA ALA A 40 3.41 -19.80 11.96
C ALA A 40 3.99 -19.35 10.61
N PHE A 41 4.72 -18.23 10.52
CA PHE A 41 5.30 -17.81 9.23
C PHE A 41 6.70 -17.19 9.33
N ARG A 42 7.59 -17.79 10.15
CA ARG A 42 9.02 -17.45 10.16
C ARG A 42 9.91 -18.68 10.37
N LEU A 43 9.78 -19.71 9.52
CA LEU A 43 10.82 -20.74 9.44
C LEU A 43 10.88 -21.33 8.02
N PHE A 44 11.16 -20.50 7.00
CA PHE A 44 11.67 -21.01 5.74
C PHE A 44 12.47 -19.95 4.98
N ARG A 45 13.56 -19.49 5.59
CA ARG A 45 14.63 -18.80 4.85
C ARG A 45 15.98 -19.30 5.32
N SER A 46 16.13 -20.62 5.26
CA SER A 46 17.37 -21.33 5.53
C SER A 46 18.06 -21.62 4.20
N ASN A 47 19.01 -20.76 3.87
CA ASN A 47 20.36 -21.20 3.53
C ASN A 47 20.50 -22.20 2.36
N SER A 48 20.24 -21.78 1.12
CA SER A 48 20.82 -22.44 -0.05
C SER A 48 22.23 -21.88 -0.32
N ARG A 49 23.18 -22.17 0.58
CA ARG A 49 24.60 -22.20 0.21
C ARG A 49 24.80 -23.44 -0.64
N ILE A 50 24.50 -23.34 -1.92
CA ILE A 50 24.97 -24.30 -2.90
C ILE A 50 26.48 -24.09 -2.98
N SER A 51 27.23 -25.04 -2.44
CA SER A 51 28.68 -25.12 -2.58
C SER A 51 29.04 -25.21 -4.07
N SER A 52 29.68 -24.17 -4.60
CA SER A 52 30.14 -24.10 -5.99
C SER A 52 31.44 -24.91 -6.23
N ALA A 53 31.55 -26.08 -5.60
CA ALA A 53 32.81 -26.81 -5.52
C ALA A 53 32.61 -28.30 -5.85
N ALA A 54 31.98 -28.62 -6.98
CA ALA A 54 31.95 -30.00 -7.50
C ALA A 54 31.50 -30.13 -8.97
N PHE A 55 31.87 -29.20 -9.86
CA PHE A 55 31.61 -29.39 -11.30
C PHE A 55 32.82 -28.93 -12.13
N SER A 56 33.97 -29.56 -11.90
CA SER A 56 35.23 -29.25 -12.63
C SER A 56 35.92 -30.51 -13.15
N SER A 57 35.14 -31.48 -13.61
CA SER A 57 35.70 -32.68 -14.20
C SER A 57 34.67 -33.33 -15.10
N HIS A 58 34.76 -33.04 -16.41
CA HIS A 58 34.74 -34.03 -17.49
C HIS A 58 34.24 -33.43 -18.82
N LEU A 59 34.96 -32.46 -19.38
CA LEU A 59 34.88 -32.11 -20.81
C LEU A 59 36.28 -32.27 -21.40
N ARG A 60 36.65 -33.52 -21.69
CA ARG A 60 37.75 -33.83 -22.60
C ARG A 60 37.20 -33.63 -24.00
N LEU A 61 37.38 -32.43 -24.54
CA LEU A 61 37.15 -32.18 -25.96
C LEU A 61 38.16 -32.99 -26.78
N SER A 62 37.64 -33.85 -27.64
CA SER A 62 38.34 -34.46 -28.77
C SER A 62 38.87 -33.38 -29.72
N LYS A 63 40.02 -33.65 -30.34
CA LYS A 63 40.83 -32.68 -31.08
C LYS A 63 40.45 -32.56 -32.57
N ASP A 64 39.36 -33.22 -32.98
CA ASP A 64 39.08 -33.50 -34.40
C ASP A 64 37.85 -32.75 -34.97
N ASP A 65 37.30 -31.74 -34.27
CA ASP A 65 36.11 -30.98 -34.73
C ASP A 65 36.45 -29.58 -35.29
N SER A 66 37.68 -29.35 -35.73
CA SER A 66 38.19 -28.02 -36.13
C SER A 66 37.61 -27.44 -37.44
N GLU A 67 36.79 -28.18 -38.19
CA GLU A 67 36.31 -27.75 -39.51
C GLU A 67 34.85 -27.25 -39.55
N MET A 68 34.11 -27.26 -38.43
CA MET A 68 32.73 -26.71 -38.39
C MET A 68 32.64 -25.22 -37.99
N PHE A 69 33.74 -24.56 -37.62
CA PHE A 69 33.70 -23.21 -37.04
C PHE A 69 33.77 -22.05 -38.04
N GLU A 70 33.98 -22.30 -39.33
CA GLU A 70 34.16 -21.21 -40.31
C GLU A 70 32.85 -20.53 -40.76
N ASN A 71 31.68 -21.04 -40.37
CA ASN A 71 30.38 -20.46 -40.78
C ASN A 71 29.72 -19.53 -39.73
N ILE A 72 30.40 -19.22 -38.62
CA ILE A 72 29.85 -18.41 -37.51
C ILE A 72 30.08 -16.89 -37.72
N GLY A 73 30.78 -16.48 -38.77
CA GLY A 73 31.11 -15.06 -39.02
C GLY A 73 29.94 -14.15 -39.44
N LYS A 74 28.78 -14.69 -39.81
CA LYS A 74 27.62 -13.90 -40.31
C LYS A 74 26.44 -13.80 -39.33
N GLY A 75 26.58 -14.31 -38.10
CA GLY A 75 25.51 -14.36 -37.09
C GLY A 75 25.49 -13.23 -36.05
N ASN A 76 26.36 -12.23 -36.15
CA ASN A 76 26.59 -11.26 -35.07
C ASN A 76 25.42 -10.28 -34.85
N GLU A 77 24.60 -10.02 -35.87
CA GLU A 77 23.42 -9.15 -35.74
C GLU A 77 22.32 -9.74 -34.84
N GLY A 78 22.25 -11.08 -34.73
CA GLY A 78 21.29 -11.75 -33.85
C GLY A 78 21.69 -11.69 -32.38
N GLN A 79 23.00 -11.77 -32.09
CA GLN A 79 23.51 -11.75 -30.73
C GLN A 79 23.32 -10.38 -30.06
N GLY A 80 23.52 -9.29 -30.81
CA GLY A 80 23.25 -7.93 -30.31
C GLY A 80 21.80 -7.74 -29.87
N LYS A 81 20.84 -8.16 -30.70
CA LYS A 81 19.40 -8.06 -30.41
C LYS A 81 19.01 -8.84 -29.15
N MET A 82 19.59 -10.03 -28.94
CA MET A 82 19.32 -10.85 -27.76
C MET A 82 19.87 -10.19 -26.48
N MET A 83 21.06 -9.60 -26.53
CA MET A 83 21.64 -8.89 -25.38
C MET A 83 20.85 -7.62 -25.04
N ASP A 84 20.41 -6.88 -26.05
CA ASP A 84 19.55 -5.70 -25.88
C ASP A 84 18.19 -6.07 -25.25
N GLU A 85 17.57 -7.17 -25.70
CA GLU A 85 16.32 -7.66 -25.11
C GLU A 85 16.50 -8.06 -23.65
N LEU A 86 17.60 -8.76 -23.33
CA LEU A 86 17.92 -9.14 -21.96
C LEU A 86 18.11 -7.90 -21.07
N ALA A 87 18.84 -6.90 -21.55
CA ALA A 87 19.06 -5.64 -20.84
C ALA A 87 17.75 -4.91 -20.56
N LEU A 88 16.81 -4.89 -21.51
CA LEU A 88 15.49 -4.31 -21.32
C LEU A 88 14.67 -5.07 -20.26
N ARG A 89 14.68 -6.41 -20.30
CA ARG A 89 13.99 -7.23 -19.28
C ARG A 89 14.57 -7.01 -17.88
N SER A 90 15.89 -7.01 -17.73
CA SER A 90 16.55 -6.74 -16.45
C SER A 90 16.22 -5.34 -15.92
N LYS A 91 16.24 -4.32 -16.80
CA LYS A 91 15.87 -2.95 -16.42
C LYS A 91 14.41 -2.84 -15.99
N LYS A 92 13.50 -3.55 -16.66
CA LYS A 92 12.08 -3.61 -16.29
C LYS A 92 11.91 -4.18 -14.87
N VAL A 93 12.55 -5.32 -14.58
CA VAL A 93 12.49 -5.94 -13.24
C VAL A 93 13.04 -4.99 -12.17
N GLN A 94 14.16 -4.32 -12.43
CA GLN A 94 14.73 -3.34 -11.50
C GLN A 94 13.79 -2.16 -11.22
N LEU A 95 13.06 -1.68 -12.23
CA LEU A 95 12.08 -0.61 -12.07
C LEU A 95 10.90 -1.07 -11.22
N GLU A 96 10.35 -2.27 -11.47
CA GLU A 96 9.26 -2.84 -10.68
C GLU A 96 9.67 -3.03 -9.21
N GLU A 97 10.89 -3.53 -8.95
CA GLU A 97 11.44 -3.64 -7.61
C GLU A 97 11.60 -2.27 -6.94
N ALA A 98 12.12 -1.28 -7.66
CA ALA A 98 12.28 0.08 -7.15
C ALA A 98 10.94 0.74 -6.82
N GLU A 99 9.91 0.53 -7.65
CA GLU A 99 8.55 1.00 -7.40
C GLU A 99 7.92 0.33 -6.18
N ALA A 100 8.06 -1.00 -6.06
CA ALA A 100 7.57 -1.74 -4.91
C ALA A 100 8.22 -1.23 -3.60
N ILE A 101 9.53 -0.96 -3.61
CA ILE A 101 10.24 -0.39 -2.47
C ILE A 101 9.72 1.01 -2.14
N ARG A 102 9.54 1.89 -3.14
CA ARG A 102 9.01 3.25 -2.93
C ARG A 102 7.59 3.22 -2.36
N PHE A 103 6.73 2.36 -2.90
CA PHE A 103 5.36 2.19 -2.45
C PHE A 103 5.31 1.66 -1.01
N GLN A 104 6.10 0.62 -0.71
CA GLN A 104 6.19 0.06 0.63
C GLN A 104 6.72 1.08 1.64
N LYS A 105 7.71 1.90 1.27
CA LYS A 105 8.20 3.01 2.12
C LYS A 105 7.11 4.03 2.41
N ARG A 106 6.30 4.39 1.41
CA ARG A 106 5.17 5.33 1.59
C ARG A 106 4.11 4.77 2.54
N LEU A 107 3.76 3.49 2.41
CA LEU A 107 2.79 2.83 3.29
C LEU A 107 3.29 2.71 4.74
N LYS A 108 4.58 2.46 4.93
CA LYS A 108 5.20 2.35 6.26
C LYS A 108 5.49 3.70 6.91
N SER A 109 5.56 4.78 6.12
CA SER A 109 5.80 6.12 6.66
C SER A 109 4.62 6.58 7.49
N LYS A 110 4.91 7.15 8.68
CA LYS A 110 3.88 7.72 9.54
C LYS A 110 3.21 8.88 8.79
N PRO A 111 1.86 8.95 8.75
CA PRO A 111 1.16 10.06 8.12
C PRO A 111 1.67 11.39 8.67
N TRP A 112 2.05 12.29 7.77
CA TRP A 112 2.44 13.64 8.14
C TRP A 112 1.21 14.39 8.67
N LYS A 113 1.36 15.03 9.82
CA LYS A 113 0.31 15.82 10.48
C LYS A 113 0.65 17.29 10.37
N ILE A 114 -0.35 18.10 10.04
CA ILE A 114 -0.21 19.56 9.90
C ILE A 114 0.05 20.24 11.26
N PRO A 115 0.64 21.45 11.26
CA PRO A 115 0.83 22.22 12.49
C PRO A 115 -0.50 22.72 13.08
N TYR A 116 -0.48 23.08 14.36
CA TYR A 116 -1.68 23.44 15.14
C TYR A 116 -2.50 24.57 14.50
N GLU A 117 -1.85 25.65 14.09
CA GLU A 117 -2.50 26.82 13.50
C GLU A 117 -3.26 26.49 12.21
N ASP A 118 -2.67 25.65 11.37
CA ASP A 118 -3.28 25.24 10.10
C ASP A 118 -4.38 24.21 10.31
N ALA A 119 -4.20 23.30 11.27
CA ALA A 119 -5.24 22.35 11.68
C ALA A 119 -6.48 23.08 12.21
N ARG A 120 -6.27 24.07 13.08
CA ARG A 120 -7.35 24.92 13.61
C ARG A 120 -8.10 25.61 12.47
N LYS A 121 -7.39 26.34 11.61
CA LYS A 121 -8.00 27.05 10.47
C LYS A 121 -8.81 26.11 9.59
N TRP A 122 -8.28 24.91 9.33
CA TRP A 122 -8.96 23.91 8.52
C TRP A 122 -10.24 23.41 9.20
N VAL A 123 -10.20 23.04 10.48
CA VAL A 123 -11.38 22.54 11.22
C VAL A 123 -12.47 23.61 11.28
N GLN A 124 -12.08 24.86 11.56
CA GLN A 124 -13.00 26.01 11.62
C GLN A 124 -13.64 26.35 10.27
N ALA A 125 -12.91 26.16 9.16
CA ALA A 125 -13.42 26.46 7.83
C ALA A 125 -14.35 25.37 7.27
N ASN A 126 -14.13 24.10 7.63
CA ASN A 126 -14.79 22.97 6.96
C ASN A 126 -15.85 22.26 7.80
N LEU A 127 -15.65 22.14 9.12
CA LEU A 127 -16.52 21.32 9.96
C LEU A 127 -17.40 22.19 10.88
N GLY A 128 -16.80 23.21 11.49
CA GLY A 128 -17.49 24.10 12.43
C GLY A 128 -18.13 23.47 13.67
N PRO A 129 -17.63 22.37 14.27
CA PRO A 129 -18.20 21.87 15.53
C PRO A 129 -17.93 22.88 16.64
N ALA A 130 -18.92 23.11 17.50
CA ALA A 130 -18.81 24.04 18.61
C ALA A 130 -18.22 23.36 19.85
N THR A 131 -18.49 22.05 20.01
CA THR A 131 -18.13 21.29 21.20
C THR A 131 -17.14 20.16 20.90
N LYS A 132 -16.44 19.70 21.96
CA LYS A 132 -15.52 18.56 21.89
C LYS A 132 -16.25 17.27 21.48
N GLU A 133 -17.46 17.06 22.01
CA GLU A 133 -18.28 15.88 21.76
C GLU A 133 -18.68 15.80 20.29
N GLU A 134 -19.19 16.89 19.71
CA GLU A 134 -19.50 16.99 18.28
C GLU A 134 -18.29 16.67 17.40
N PHE A 135 -17.10 17.10 17.80
CA PHE A 135 -15.88 16.78 17.06
C PHE A 135 -15.61 15.26 17.06
N PHE A 136 -15.77 14.57 18.20
CA PHE A 136 -15.60 13.12 18.26
C PHE A 136 -16.69 12.38 17.50
N ASP A 137 -17.93 12.85 17.55
CA ASP A 137 -19.01 12.29 16.74
C ASP A 137 -18.66 12.36 15.25
N LEU A 138 -18.09 13.47 14.78
CA LEU A 138 -17.63 13.60 13.39
C LEU A 138 -16.47 12.65 13.05
N VAL A 139 -15.59 12.35 14.02
CA VAL A 139 -14.50 11.38 13.87
C VAL A 139 -15.05 9.96 13.80
N GLU A 140 -15.99 9.61 14.68
CA GLU A 140 -16.60 8.27 14.77
C GLU A 140 -17.50 7.97 13.58
N ASN A 141 -18.32 8.93 13.17
CA ASN A 141 -19.14 8.84 11.96
C ASN A 141 -18.30 8.80 10.67
N GLY A 142 -17.00 9.09 10.76
CA GLY A 142 -16.09 9.08 9.63
C GLY A 142 -16.27 10.27 8.69
N ASN A 143 -16.94 11.34 9.13
CA ASN A 143 -17.02 12.61 8.40
C ASN A 143 -15.66 13.31 8.37
N LEU A 144 -14.84 13.15 9.42
CA LEU A 144 -13.43 13.57 9.43
C LEU A 144 -12.54 12.54 8.71
N ARG A 145 -12.56 12.54 7.36
CA ARG A 145 -11.72 11.64 6.55
C ARG A 145 -10.28 12.09 6.36
N THR A 146 -9.90 13.28 6.82
CA THR A 146 -8.59 13.84 6.49
C THR A 146 -7.45 13.14 7.23
N PRO A 147 -6.47 12.55 6.51
CA PRO A 147 -5.35 11.87 7.15
C PRO A 147 -4.39 12.82 7.88
N TYR A 148 -4.46 14.13 7.59
CA TYR A 148 -3.55 15.13 8.13
C TYR A 148 -3.93 15.65 9.51
N ILE A 149 -5.20 15.53 9.91
CA ILE A 149 -5.68 15.95 11.22
C ILE A 149 -5.52 14.78 12.20
N PRO A 150 -4.97 14.98 13.40
CA PRO A 150 -4.98 13.96 14.46
C PRO A 150 -6.41 13.68 14.93
N LYS A 151 -6.73 12.41 15.21
CA LYS A 151 -8.03 12.02 15.80
C LYS A 151 -8.23 12.61 17.21
N GLU A 152 -7.13 12.70 17.96
CA GLU A 152 -7.06 13.30 19.30
C GLU A 152 -6.12 14.51 19.24
N PRO A 153 -6.60 15.69 18.81
CA PRO A 153 -5.74 16.87 18.64
C PRO A 153 -5.17 17.34 19.99
N GLU A 154 -5.95 17.29 21.07
CA GLU A 154 -5.52 17.63 22.43
C GLU A 154 -4.24 16.88 22.82
N LYS A 155 -4.24 15.56 22.74
CA LYS A 155 -3.06 14.74 23.07
C LYS A 155 -1.88 15.05 22.15
N TYR A 156 -2.11 15.05 20.83
CA TYR A 156 -1.05 15.23 19.84
C TYR A 156 -0.33 16.58 19.94
N TYR A 157 -1.08 17.67 20.19
CA TYR A 157 -0.51 19.00 20.31
C TYR A 157 -0.03 19.33 21.73
N SER A 158 -0.59 18.68 22.76
CA SER A 158 -0.08 18.79 24.13
C SER A 158 1.32 18.20 24.25
N GLU A 159 1.57 17.05 23.62
CA GLU A 159 2.93 16.45 23.54
C GLU A 159 3.95 17.41 22.90
N LYS A 160 3.49 18.33 22.04
CA LYS A 160 4.33 19.34 21.39
C LYS A 160 4.38 20.69 22.11
N GLY A 161 3.57 20.89 23.15
CA GLY A 161 3.44 22.18 23.84
C GLY A 161 2.77 23.28 23.00
N THR A 162 2.06 22.93 21.92
CA THR A 162 1.36 23.92 21.06
C THR A 162 -0.15 23.95 21.31
N TRP A 163 -0.65 23.13 22.23
CA TRP A 163 -2.07 23.07 22.57
C TRP A 163 -2.46 24.23 23.49
N ILE A 164 -3.58 24.90 23.18
CA ILE A 164 -4.10 26.03 23.96
C ILE A 164 -5.36 25.60 24.71
N SER A 165 -6.46 25.39 23.99
CA SER A 165 -7.72 24.90 24.53
C SER A 165 -8.62 24.38 23.40
N TRP A 166 -9.66 23.64 23.77
CA TRP A 166 -10.70 23.21 22.83
C TRP A 166 -11.46 24.39 22.23
N GLU A 167 -11.81 25.38 23.04
CA GLU A 167 -12.47 26.60 22.58
C GLU A 167 -11.65 27.31 21.52
N HIS A 168 -10.34 27.47 21.73
CA HIS A 168 -9.48 28.09 20.73
C HIS A 168 -9.35 27.24 19.46
N PHE A 169 -9.37 25.91 19.57
CA PHE A 169 -9.26 25.01 18.43
C PHE A 169 -10.53 25.00 17.56
N LEU A 170 -11.71 25.08 18.19
CA LEU A 170 -13.01 24.89 17.54
C LEU A 170 -13.72 26.21 17.21
N VAL A 171 -13.70 27.16 18.14
CA VAL A 171 -14.43 28.41 17.98
C VAL A 171 -13.72 29.28 16.96
N ARG A 172 -14.45 29.68 15.91
CA ARG A 172 -13.99 30.66 14.95
C ARG A 172 -13.73 31.96 15.69
N THR A 173 -12.46 32.22 16.00
CA THR A 173 -12.07 33.51 16.58
C THR A 173 -12.32 34.58 15.51
N PRO A 174 -13.14 35.61 15.80
CA PRO A 174 -13.28 36.72 14.87
C PRO A 174 -11.89 37.35 14.69
N PRO A 175 -11.55 37.81 13.47
CA PRO A 175 -10.27 38.46 13.24
C PRO A 175 -10.12 39.63 14.22
N LYS A 176 -9.03 39.67 14.98
CA LYS A 176 -8.73 40.84 15.83
C LYS A 176 -8.71 42.07 14.92
N SER A 177 -9.58 43.04 15.18
CA SER A 177 -9.55 44.31 14.45
C SER A 177 -8.16 44.91 14.64
N LYS A 178 -7.47 45.20 13.54
CA LYS A 178 -6.22 45.97 13.59
C LYS A 178 -6.65 47.41 13.91
N ASN A 179 -6.52 47.79 15.17
CA ASN A 179 -6.62 49.19 15.58
C ASN A 179 -5.40 49.96 15.08
#